data_AF-A0A6G8U538-F1
#
_entry.id   AF-A0A6G8U538-F1
#
_cell.length_a   1.000
_cell.length_b   1.000
_cell.length_c   1.000
_cell.angle_alpha   90.00
_cell.angle_beta   90.00
_cell.angle_gamma   90.00
#
_symmetry.space_group_name_H-M   'P 1'
#
loop_
_entity.id
_entity.type
_entity.pdbx_description
1 polymer ?
#
loop_
_entity_poly.entity_id
_entity_poly.type
_entity_poly.pdbx_seq_one_letter_code
_entity_poly.pdbx_strand_id
1 'polypeptide(L)' 'MKENSSHRRHAIQLASQLPDGTEDAMIILRLMTQLVTDFLDAPEPAQKTAPVVVRIGGNECA' A
#
# COMPACT_ATOMS: atom_id res chain seq x y z
N MET A 1 -11.59 8.69 17.93
CA MET A 1 -10.23 8.88 17.38
C MET A 1 -9.73 10.26 17.81
N LYS A 2 -8.64 10.39 18.56
CA LYS A 2 -8.09 11.72 18.88
C LYS A 2 -7.17 12.13 17.73
N GLU A 3 -7.52 13.19 17.02
CA GLU A 3 -6.60 13.79 16.05
C GLU A 3 -5.39 14.34 16.79
N ASN A 4 -4.23 13.69 16.62
CA ASN A 4 -2.98 14.19 17.14
C ASN A 4 -2.45 15.29 16.22
N SER A 5 -1.78 16.31 16.79
CA SER A 5 -1.15 17.41 16.04
C SER A 5 -0.26 16.93 14.88
N SER A 6 0.36 15.75 15.02
CA SER A 6 1.14 15.12 13.95
C SER A 6 0.29 14.74 12.72
N HIS A 7 -0.88 14.14 12.93
CA HIS A 7 -1.78 13.75 11.84
C HIS A 7 -2.27 14.98 11.08
N ARG A 8 -2.63 16.05 11.80
CA ARG A 8 -3.07 17.30 11.18
C ARG A 8 -1.97 17.95 10.33
N ARG A 9 -0.74 18.02 10.83
CA ARG A 9 0.40 18.57 10.07
C ARG A 9 0.67 17.75 8.80
N HIS A 10 0.62 16.43 8.90
CA HIS A 10 0.85 15.57 7.76
C HIS A 10 -0.28 15.69 6.71
N ALA A 11 -1.53 15.80 7.15
CA ALA A 11 -2.66 16.04 6.25
C ALA A 11 -2.49 17.35 5.45
N ILE A 12 -2.00 18.42 6.09
CA ILE A 12 -1.72 19.70 5.40
C ILE A 12 -0.63 19.52 4.33
N GLN A 13 0.43 18.77 4.62
CA GLN A 13 1.50 18.51 3.67
C GLN A 13 1.05 17.66 2.48
N LEU A 14 0.11 16.73 2.69
CA LEU A 14 -0.48 15.96 1.60
C LEU A 14 -1.43 16.84 0.77
N ALA A 15 -2.24 17.66 1.44
CA ALA A 15 -3.14 18.59 0.77
C ALA A 15 -2.40 19.61 -0.12
N SER A 16 -1.19 20.05 0.27
CA SER A 16 -0.39 20.97 -0.56
C SER A 16 0.16 20.35 -1.85
N GLN A 17 0.01 19.04 -2.04
CA GLN A 17 0.42 18.33 -3.26
C GLN A 17 -0.76 18.08 -4.21
N LEU A 18 -1.98 18.42 -3.81
CA LEU A 18 -3.17 18.24 -4.63
C LEU A 18 -3.24 19.31 -5.73
N PRO A 19 -3.94 19.02 -6.85
CA PRO A 19 -4.19 20.01 -7.89
C PRO A 19 -5.06 21.16 -7.38
N ASP A 20 -4.96 22.32 -8.05
CA ASP A 20 -5.70 23.54 -7.67
C ASP A 20 -7.23 23.38 -7.83
N GLY A 21 -7.68 22.46 -8.69
CA GLY A 21 -9.07 22.15 -8.91
C GLY A 21 -9.68 21.41 -7.72
N THR A 22 -10.66 22.01 -7.05
CA THR A 22 -11.31 21.40 -5.88
C THR A 22 -11.95 20.04 -6.22
N GLU A 23 -12.55 19.91 -7.40
CA GLU A 23 -13.16 18.66 -7.85
C GLU A 23 -12.12 17.55 -8.02
N ASP A 24 -11.04 17.82 -8.75
CA ASP A 24 -9.94 16.87 -8.97
C ASP A 24 -9.25 16.49 -7.66
N ALA A 25 -9.00 17.45 -6.78
CA ALA A 25 -8.44 17.23 -5.46
C ALA A 25 -9.31 16.28 -4.62
N MET A 26 -10.64 16.46 -4.66
CA MET A 26 -11.58 15.59 -3.94
C MET A 26 -11.66 14.18 -4.55
N ILE A 27 -11.55 14.05 -5.88
CA ILE A 27 -11.47 12.74 -6.55
C ILE A 27 -10.23 11.98 -6.07
N ILE A 28 -9.07 12.63 -6.06
CA ILE A 28 -7.81 12.02 -5.59
C ILE A 28 -7.94 11.59 -4.12
N LEU A 29 -8.47 12.44 -3.24
CA LEU A 29 -8.66 12.10 -1.82
C LEU A 29 -9.59 10.90 -1.62
N ARG A 30 -10.64 10.77 -2.44
CA ARG A 30 -11.52 9.59 -2.42
C ARG A 30 -10.76 8.33 -2.84
N LEU A 31 -9.98 8.39 -3.92
CA LEU A 31 -9.16 7.26 -4.37
C LEU A 31 -8.11 6.87 -3.32
N MET A 32 -7.45 7.84 -2.69
CA MET A 32 -6.50 7.61 -1.60
C MET A 32 -7.18 6.92 -0.41
N THR A 33 -8.40 7.33 -0.07
CA THR A 33 -9.18 6.68 0.98
C THR A 33 -9.45 5.22 0.63
N GLN A 34 -9.93 4.94 -0.58
CA GLN A 34 -10.18 3.57 -1.05
C GLN A 34 -8.90 2.72 -1.00
N LEU A 35 -7.77 3.24 -1.48
CA LEU A 35 -6.49 2.50 -1.45
C LEU A 35 -6.08 2.15 -0.03
N VAL A 36 -6.19 3.10 0.91
CA VAL A 36 -5.79 2.87 2.30
C VAL A 36 -6.74 1.90 2.99
N THR A 37 -8.05 2.03 2.79
CA THR A 37 -9.03 1.10 3.39
C THR A 37 -8.87 -0.29 2.81
N ASP A 38 -8.79 -0.42 1.49
CA ASP A 38 -8.69 -1.72 0.83
C ASP A 38 -7.35 -2.40 1.14
N PHE A 39 -6.26 -1.63 1.26
CA PHE A 39 -4.95 -2.18 1.59
C PHE A 39 -4.83 -2.59 3.07
N LEU A 40 -5.35 -1.78 3.99
CA LEU A 40 -5.25 -2.05 5.43
C LEU A 40 -6.29 -3.06 5.91
N ASP A 41 -7.48 -3.10 5.30
CA ASP A 41 -8.52 -4.07 5.60
C ASP A 41 -8.36 -5.37 4.78
N ALA A 42 -7.41 -5.43 3.83
CA ALA A 42 -7.14 -6.66 3.11
C ALA A 42 -6.69 -7.76 4.09
N PRO A 43 -7.31 -8.96 4.07
CA PRO A 43 -6.80 -10.08 4.81
C PRO A 43 -5.39 -10.41 4.31
N GLU A 44 -4.47 -10.69 5.24
CA GLU A 44 -3.11 -11.04 4.88
C GLU A 44 -3.14 -12.18 3.85
N PRO A 45 -2.56 -11.99 2.65
CA PRO A 45 -2.65 -13.00 1.60
C PRO A 45 -2.06 -14.30 2.14
N ALA A 46 -2.84 -15.37 2.06
CA ALA A 46 -2.40 -16.69 2.53
C ALA A 46 -1.00 -16.95 1.96
N GLN A 47 -0.02 -17.17 2.84
CA GLN A 47 1.36 -17.43 2.44
C GLN A 47 1.34 -18.59 1.44
N LYS A 48 1.56 -18.27 0.16
CA LYS A 48 1.72 -19.29 -0.86
C LYS A 48 3.01 -20.00 -0.51
N THR A 49 2.91 -21.24 -0.01
CA THR A 49 4.06 -22.09 0.26
C THR A 49 4.96 -22.06 -0.96
N ALA A 50 6.17 -21.52 -0.80
CA ALA A 50 7.15 -21.49 -1.87
C ALA A 50 7.41 -22.94 -2.31
N PRO A 51 7.43 -23.23 -3.63
CA PRO A 51 7.76 -24.57 -4.08
C PRO A 51 9.18 -24.90 -3.60
N VAL A 52 9.31 -25.98 -2.82
CA VAL A 52 10.61 -26.50 -2.41
C VAL A 52 11.29 -27.03 -3.66
N VAL A 53 12.26 -26.27 -4.19
CA VAL A 53 13.08 -26.71 -5.31
C VAL A 53 14.11 -27.70 -4.78
N VAL A 54 13.83 -28.99 -4.93
CA VAL A 54 14.81 -30.05 -4.65
C VAL A 54 15.70 -30.21 -5.88
N ARG A 55 16.96 -29.79 -5.76
CA ARG A 55 17.98 -30.05 -6.77
C ARG A 55 18.48 -31.49 -6.60
N ILE A 56 18.02 -32.41 -7.44
CA ILE A 56 18.60 -33.76 -7.54
C ILE A 56 19.84 -33.65 -8.44
N GLY A 57 21.01 -33.53 -7.83
CA GLY A 57 22.29 -33.54 -8.55
C GLY A 57 22.72 -34.95 -8.90
N GLY A 58 22.66 -35.31 -10.18
CA GLY A 58 23.46 -36.40 -10.76
C GLY A 58 24.91 -35.94 -10.91
N ASN A 59 25.87 -36.83 -10.67
CA ASN A 59 27.30 -36.54 -10.59
C ASN A 59 27.97 -36.37 -11.97
N GLU A 60 27.32 -35.67 -12.89
CA GLU A 60 27.77 -35.53 -14.28
C GLU A 60 27.65 -34.07 -14.74
N CYS A 61 28.60 -33.25 -14.32
CA CYS A 61 29.06 -32.05 -15.02
C CYS A 61 30.52 -31.86 -14.61
N ALA A 62 31.38 -32.75 -15.13
CA ALA A 62 32.84 -32.65 -15.13
C ALA A 62 33.32 -32.35 -16.55
#